data_AF-A0A654DZM5-F1
#
_entry.id   AF-A0A654DZM5-F1
#
_cell.length_a   1.000
_cell.length_b   1.000
_cell.length_c   1.000
_cell.angle_alpha   90.00
_cell.angle_beta   90.00
_cell.angle_gamma   90.00
#
_symmetry.space_group_name_H-M   'P 1'
#
loop_
_entity.id
_entity.type
_entity.pdbx_description
1 polymer ?
#
loop_
_entity_poly.entity_id
_entity_poly.type
_entity_poly.pdbx_seq_one_letter_code
_entity_poly.pdbx_strand_id
1 'polypeptide(L)' 'MRTNSRNTRNALIQCDHPIQGLQLIRKMKRAGQPIPKTLILNGPQCQHTLDRMLFRLQTLLGEGSPELVVVQD' A
#
# COMPACT_ATOMS: atom_id res chain seq x y z
N MET A 1 2.57 5.68 21.35
CA MET A 1 1.51 6.63 20.93
C MET A 1 0.71 5.99 19.80
N ARG A 2 -0.58 5.72 20.01
CA ARG A 2 -1.48 5.09 19.02
C ARG A 2 -2.10 6.19 18.15
N THR A 3 -1.77 6.27 16.87
CA THR A 3 -2.50 7.13 15.93
C THR A 3 -3.71 6.38 15.40
N ASN A 4 -4.85 6.79 15.94
CA ASN A 4 -6.18 6.31 15.65
C ASN A 4 -6.72 7.13 14.46
N SER A 5 -6.42 6.73 13.21
CA SER A 5 -6.92 7.45 12.03
C SER A 5 -8.29 6.89 11.60
N ARG A 6 -9.33 7.38 12.28
CA ARG A 6 -10.70 7.40 11.76
C ARG A 6 -10.77 8.36 10.56
N ASN A 7 -10.61 7.86 9.33
CA ASN A 7 -11.11 8.56 8.15
C ASN A 7 -11.36 7.60 6.96
N THR A 8 -12.50 6.93 6.99
CA THR A 8 -13.00 5.99 5.97
C THR A 8 -13.54 6.68 4.71
N ARG A 9 -12.89 7.75 4.22
CA ARG A 9 -13.21 8.39 2.92
C ARG A 9 -12.01 8.61 2.00
N ASN A 10 -10.79 8.54 2.53
CA ASN A 10 -9.53 8.46 1.80
C ASN A 10 -8.59 7.53 2.57
N ALA A 11 -8.89 6.22 2.54
CA ALA A 11 -8.00 5.26 3.19
C ALA A 11 -6.64 5.34 2.49
N LEU A 12 -5.61 5.69 3.24
CA LEU A 12 -4.21 5.73 2.81
C LEU A 12 -3.49 4.70 3.66
N ILE A 13 -2.87 3.71 3.03
CA ILE A 13 -1.95 2.80 3.75
C ILE A 13 -0.59 3.46 3.71
N GLN A 14 -0.04 3.77 4.87
CA GLN A 14 1.34 4.22 5.00
C GLN A 14 2.17 3.08 5.61
N CYS A 15 3.32 2.79 4.99
CA CYS A 15 4.24 1.78 5.48
C CYS A 15 5.68 2.16 5.13
N ASP A 16 6.62 1.79 5.99
CA ASP A 16 8.04 2.08 5.75
C ASP A 16 8.71 0.98 4.91
N HIS A 17 8.06 -0.19 4.78
CA HIS A 17 8.60 -1.32 4.03
C HIS A 17 7.59 -1.88 3.00
N PRO A 18 7.98 -2.05 1.72
CA PRO A 18 7.11 -2.54 0.62
C PRO A 18 6.38 -3.85 0.92
N ILE A 19 7.09 -4.79 1.54
CA ILE A 19 6.53 -6.09 1.97
C ILE A 19 5.36 -5.92 2.94
N GLN A 20 5.43 -4.96 3.86
CA GLN A 20 4.34 -4.71 4.82
C GLN A 20 3.09 -4.22 4.09
N GLY A 21 3.24 -3.28 3.15
CA GLY A 21 2.14 -2.79 2.30
C GLY A 21 1.45 -3.92 1.54
N LEU A 22 2.23 -4.80 0.90
CA LEU A 22 1.70 -5.98 0.19
C LEU A 22 0.93 -6.94 1.12
N GLN A 23 1.47 -7.22 2.31
CA GLN A 23 0.80 -8.09 3.28
C GLN A 23 -0.52 -7.49 3.76
N LEU A 24 -0.55 -6.17 3.99
CA LEU A 24 -1.73 -5.47 4.46
C LEU A 24 -2.84 -5.50 3.40
N ILE A 25 -2.49 -5.21 2.15
CA ILE A 25 -3.42 -5.33 1.02
C ILE A 25 -3.93 -6.75 0.83
N ARG A 26 -3.07 -7.76 0.97
CA ARG A 26 -3.51 -9.17 0.94
C ARG A 26 -4.50 -9.49 2.05
N LYS A 27 -4.28 -8.99 3.27
CA LYS A 27 -5.20 -9.19 4.39
C LYS A 27 -6.54 -8.50 4.12
N MET A 28 -6.52 -7.25 3.64
CA MET A 28 -7.74 -6.52 3.31
C MET A 28 -8.54 -7.22 2.21
N LYS A 29 -7.89 -7.66 1.13
CA LYS A 29 -8.54 -8.42 0.05
C LYS A 29 -9.22 -9.69 0.58
N ARG A 30 -8.51 -10.45 1.44
CA ARG A 30 -9.06 -11.67 2.08
C ARG A 30 -10.22 -11.38 3.03
N ALA A 31 -10.18 -10.23 3.71
CA ALA A 31 -11.24 -9.78 4.61
C ALA A 31 -12.42 -9.13 3.88
N GLY A 32 -12.40 -9.04 2.54
CA GLY A 32 -13.42 -8.32 1.76
C GLY A 32 -13.44 -6.81 2.04
N GLN A 33 -12.35 -6.26 2.59
CA GLN A 33 -12.24 -4.84 2.89
C GLN A 33 -11.89 -4.04 1.63
N PRO A 34 -12.40 -2.81 1.52
CA PRO A 34 -12.07 -1.95 0.39
C PRO A 34 -10.59 -1.62 0.41
N ILE A 35 -9.89 -1.94 -0.69
CA ILE A 35 -8.48 -1.57 -0.86
C ILE A 35 -8.41 -0.06 -1.08
N PRO A 36 -7.50 0.65 -0.39
CA PRO A 36 -7.28 2.07 -0.64
C PRO A 36 -6.83 2.32 -2.07
N LYS A 37 -7.09 3.53 -2.58
CA LYS A 37 -6.60 3.94 -3.90
C LYS A 37 -5.11 4.29 -3.90
N THR A 38 -4.53 4.54 -2.73
CA THR A 38 -3.17 5.04 -2.62
C THR A 38 -2.42 4.34 -1.48
N LEU A 39 -1.18 3.97 -1.74
CA LEU A 39 -0.26 3.38 -0.79
C LEU A 39 1.02 4.21 -0.72
N ILE A 40 1.34 4.69 0.48
CA ILE A 40 2.50 5.52 0.78
C ILE A 40 3.62 4.65 1.32
N LEU A 41 4.79 4.74 0.70
CA LEU A 41 6.05 4.19 1.19
C LEU A 41 6.93 5.31 1.71
N ASN A 42 7.28 5.26 3.00
CA ASN A 42 8.23 6.23 3.55
C ASN A 42 9.66 5.69 3.45
N GLY A 43 10.60 6.61 3.27
CA GLY A 43 12.02 6.33 3.29
C GLY A 43 12.57 5.87 1.93
N PRO A 44 13.90 5.69 1.87
CA PRO A 44 14.56 5.34 0.62
C PRO A 44 14.16 3.93 0.18
N GLN A 45 13.64 3.83 -1.04
CA GLN A 45 13.29 2.56 -1.67
C GLN A 45 14.06 2.40 -2.97
N CYS A 46 14.67 1.24 -3.17
CA CYS A 46 15.29 0.92 -4.45
C CYS A 46 14.21 0.77 -5.53
N GLN A 47 14.45 1.32 -6.72
CA GLN A 47 13.51 1.27 -7.84
C GLN A 47 13.06 -0.17 -8.17
N HIS A 48 14.00 -1.13 -8.18
CA HIS A 48 13.68 -2.55 -8.38
C HIS A 48 12.68 -3.12 -7.35
N THR A 49 12.71 -2.62 -6.11
CA THR A 49 11.78 -3.04 -5.06
C THR A 49 10.38 -2.48 -5.32
N LEU A 50 10.31 -1.24 -5.79
CA LEU A 50 9.05 -0.58 -6.16
C LEU A 50 8.40 -1.28 -7.35
N ASP A 51 9.15 -1.56 -8.41
CA ASP A 51 8.65 -2.26 -9.60
C ASP A 51 8.10 -3.65 -9.25
N ARG A 52 8.86 -4.40 -8.43
CA ARG A 52 8.41 -5.72 -7.95
C ARG A 52 7.14 -5.61 -7.10
N MET A 53 6.98 -4.55 -6.33
CA MET A 53 5.78 -4.31 -5.54
C MET A 53 4.58 -3.99 -6.43
N LEU A 54 4.72 -3.04 -7.37
CA LEU A 54 3.69 -2.66 -8.32
C LEU A 54 3.21 -3.87 -9.14
N PHE A 55 4.12 -4.67 -9.68
CA PHE A 55 3.80 -5.89 -10.40
C PHE A 55 2.96 -6.86 -9.56
N ARG A 56 3.32 -7.03 -8.28
CA ARG A 56 2.57 -7.89 -7.35
C ARG A 56 1.19 -7.32 -7.03
N LEU A 57 1.08 -6.00 -6.86
CA LEU A 57 -0.19 -5.33 -6.61
C LEU A 57 -1.13 -5.49 -7.80
N GLN A 58 -0.63 -5.27 -9.00
CA GLN A 58 -1.39 -5.44 -10.24
C GLN A 58 -1.83 -6.88 -10.43
N THR A 59 -0.97 -7.86 -10.14
CA THR A 59 -1.36 -9.29 -10.20
C THR A 59 -2.39 -9.64 -9.12
N LEU A 60 -2.29 -9.04 -7.94
CA LEU A 60 -3.21 -9.30 -6.83
C LEU A 60 -4.57 -8.64 -7.01
N LEU A 61 -4.64 -7.45 -7.60
CA LEU A 61 -5.84 -6.61 -7.60
C LEU A 61 -6.40 -6.33 -9.00
N GLY A 62 -5.60 -6.50 -10.05
CA GLY A 62 -5.99 -6.15 -11.41
C GLY A 62 -6.20 -4.64 -11.58
N GLU A 63 -7.22 -4.27 -12.35
CA GLU A 63 -7.70 -2.88 -12.44
C GLU A 63 -8.31 -2.46 -11.12
N GLY A 64 -7.53 -1.73 -10.32
CA GLY A 64 -7.86 -1.38 -8.94
C GLY A 64 -6.67 -1.48 -7.98
N SER A 65 -5.47 -1.79 -8.48
CA SER A 65 -4.25 -1.66 -7.68
C SER A 65 -4.06 -0.22 -7.18
N PRO A 66 -3.62 -0.02 -5.93
CA PRO A 66 -3.34 1.31 -5.43
C PRO A 66 -2.18 1.95 -6.17
N GLU A 67 -2.28 3.26 -6.33
CA GLU A 67 -1.17 4.11 -6.72
C GLU A 67 -0.11 4.12 -5.61
N LEU A 68 1.14 3.94 -6.02
CA LEU A 68 2.26 3.90 -5.09
C LEU A 68 2.91 5.29 -5.02
N VAL A 69 2.90 5.89 -3.84
CA VAL A 69 3.55 7.18 -3.56
C VAL A 69 4.76 6.92 -2.67
N VAL A 70 5.95 7.31 -3.11
CA VAL A 70 7.17 7.17 -2.32
C VAL A 70 7.57 8.53 -1.79
N VAL A 71 7.65 8.65 -0.47
CA VAL A 71 8.10 9.86 0.22
C VAL A 71 9.53 9.64 0.68
N GLN A 72 10.46 10.34 0.03
CA GLN A 72 11.87 10.39 0.41
C GLN A 72 12.07 11.68 1.19
N ASP A 73 12.48 11.57 2.46
CA ASP A 73 12.91 12.70 3.30
C ASP A 73 14.34 13.09 2.94
#